data_AF-A0A0B1TNI3-F1
#
_entry.id   AF-A0A0B1TNI3-F1
#
_cell.length_a   1.000
_cell.length_b   1.000
_cell.length_c   1.000
_cell.angle_alpha   90.00
_cell.angle_beta   90.00
_cell.angle_gamma   90.00
#
_symmetry.space_group_name_H-M   'P 1'
#
loop_
_entity.id
_entity.type
_entity.pdbx_description
1 polymer ?
#
loop_
_entity_poly.entity_id
_entity_poly.type
_entity_poly.pdbx_seq_one_letter_code
_entity_poly.pdbx_strand_id
1 'polypeptide(L)'
;MSKKLRAEDVNKANPNQITVQYQTHINDADNAPNKFFGKVDVSLFGKPSYKQFIDMMDNFYKEAGKAEPRVSKEEEQREIATFLGTVVRSGPFNVLFKFLNAKITANVPICM
;
A
#
# COMPACT_ATOMS: atom_id res chain seq x y z
N MET A 1 -11.82 4.44 13.78
CA MET A 1 -10.35 4.41 13.60
C MET A 1 -9.96 4.56 12.13
N SER A 2 -10.52 3.74 11.23
CA SER A 2 -10.26 3.79 9.77
C SER A 2 -10.38 5.18 9.13
N LYS A 3 -11.41 5.97 9.47
CA LYS A 3 -11.56 7.35 8.96
C LYS A 3 -10.40 8.28 9.35
N LYS A 4 -9.84 8.13 10.56
CA LYS A 4 -8.69 8.93 11.03
C LYS A 4 -7.42 8.52 10.28
N LEU A 5 -7.18 7.23 10.12
CA LEU A 5 -6.06 6.71 9.30
C LEU A 5 -6.11 7.27 7.87
N ARG A 6 -7.29 7.24 7.23
CA ARG A 6 -7.48 7.77 5.88
C ARG A 6 -7.27 9.29 5.81
N ALA A 7 -7.61 10.03 6.86
CA ALA A 7 -7.43 11.48 6.89
C ALA A 7 -5.93 11.85 6.90
N GLU A 8 -5.14 11.15 7.71
CA GLU A 8 -3.70 11.36 7.85
C GLU A 8 -2.86 10.81 6.70
N ASP A 9 -3.46 10.04 5.79
CA ASP A 9 -2.76 9.50 4.63
C ASP A 9 -2.55 10.60 3.57
N VAL A 10 -1.38 11.23 3.62
CA VAL A 10 -0.92 12.23 2.65
C VAL A 10 -0.47 11.62 1.32
N ASN A 11 -0.11 10.33 1.34
CA ASN A 11 0.33 9.63 0.14
C ASN A 11 -0.84 9.15 -0.71
N LYS A 12 -2.04 8.95 -0.14
CA LYS A 12 -3.24 8.51 -0.90
C LYS A 12 -3.45 9.26 -2.22
N ALA A 13 -4.04 8.55 -3.17
CA ALA A 13 -4.57 9.18 -4.37
C ALA A 13 -5.77 10.08 -4.04
N ASN A 14 -5.77 11.28 -4.61
CA ASN A 14 -6.91 12.19 -4.55
C ASN A 14 -8.01 11.76 -5.55
N PRO A 15 -9.28 12.16 -5.34
CA PRO A 15 -10.41 11.69 -6.15
C PRO A 15 -10.26 11.80 -7.67
N ASN A 16 -9.47 12.77 -8.18
CA ASN A 16 -9.29 13.00 -9.62
C ASN A 16 -8.00 12.39 -10.19
N GLN A 17 -7.22 11.68 -9.37
CA GLN A 17 -5.94 11.10 -9.78
C GLN A 17 -6.10 9.67 -10.31
N ILE A 18 -7.22 9.01 -10.04
CA ILE A 18 -7.51 7.68 -10.55
C ILE A 18 -8.94 7.66 -11.10
N THR A 19 -9.09 7.15 -12.32
CA THR A 19 -10.41 6.86 -12.90
C THR A 19 -10.54 5.36 -13.09
N VAL A 20 -11.58 4.80 -12.52
CA VAL A 20 -11.90 3.37 -12.60
C VAL A 20 -13.11 3.17 -13.50
N GLN A 21 -13.03 2.15 -14.35
CA GLN A 21 -14.10 1.70 -15.22
C GLN A 21 -14.64 0.40 -14.63
N TYR A 22 -15.69 0.52 -13.81
CA TYR A 22 -16.31 -0.62 -13.13
C TYR A 22 -17.04 -1.58 -14.09
N GLN A 23 -17.40 -1.09 -15.28
CA GLN A 23 -18.10 -1.85 -16.32
C GLN A 23 -19.38 -2.50 -15.77
N THR A 24 -19.87 -3.57 -16.40
CA THR A 24 -21.09 -4.26 -15.96
C THR A 24 -20.78 -5.35 -14.93
N HIS A 25 -21.77 -5.71 -14.12
CA HIS A 25 -21.67 -6.86 -13.24
C HIS A 25 -21.39 -8.13 -14.04
N ILE A 26 -20.55 -9.02 -13.48
CA ILE A 26 -20.21 -10.29 -14.11
C ILE A 26 -21.47 -11.16 -14.15
N ASN A 27 -21.84 -11.64 -15.34
CA ASN A 27 -22.74 -12.78 -15.52
C ASN A 27 -21.91 -13.96 -16.05
N ASP A 28 -22.53 -15.01 -16.59
CA ASP A 28 -21.81 -16.20 -17.08
C ASP A 28 -20.82 -15.91 -18.24
N ALA A 29 -20.72 -14.67 -18.73
CA ALA A 29 -19.77 -14.23 -19.75
C ALA A 29 -18.95 -13.00 -19.33
N ASP A 30 -17.74 -12.87 -19.88
CA ASP A 30 -16.89 -11.69 -19.71
C ASP A 30 -17.48 -10.51 -20.48
N ASN A 31 -18.06 -9.56 -19.73
CA ASN A 31 -18.64 -8.32 -20.26
C ASN A 31 -17.80 -7.09 -19.88
N ALA A 32 -16.46 -7.25 -19.77
CA ALA A 32 -15.54 -6.18 -19.41
C ALA A 32 -14.59 -5.81 -20.57
N PRO A 33 -15.07 -5.18 -21.67
CA PRO A 33 -14.26 -4.89 -22.85
C PRO A 33 -13.12 -3.89 -22.63
N ASN A 34 -13.16 -3.13 -21.54
CA ASN A 34 -12.18 -2.09 -21.22
C ASN A 34 -11.27 -2.47 -20.05
N LYS A 35 -10.13 -1.77 -19.94
CA LYS A 35 -9.24 -1.88 -18.78
C LYS A 35 -9.90 -1.26 -17.54
N PHE A 36 -9.75 -1.92 -16.39
CA PHE A 36 -10.29 -1.44 -15.13
C PHE A 36 -9.79 -0.05 -14.74
N PHE A 37 -8.49 0.22 -14.87
CA PHE A 37 -7.96 1.57 -14.71
C PHE A 37 -8.05 2.33 -16.04
N GLY A 38 -8.98 3.27 -16.11
CA GLY A 38 -9.11 4.18 -17.25
C GLY A 38 -8.03 5.26 -17.25
N LYS A 39 -7.64 5.73 -16.06
CA LYS A 39 -6.55 6.70 -15.88
C LYS A 39 -5.91 6.51 -14.51
N VAL A 40 -4.58 6.61 -14.48
CA VAL A 40 -3.79 6.79 -13.26
C VAL A 40 -2.87 7.99 -13.48
N ASP A 41 -2.93 8.97 -12.59
CA ASP A 41 -2.05 10.13 -12.59
C ASP A 41 -0.62 9.68 -12.26
N VAL A 42 0.30 9.91 -13.20
CA VAL A 42 1.71 9.52 -13.08
C VAL A 42 2.43 10.21 -11.92
N SER A 43 1.92 11.35 -11.42
CA SER A 43 2.49 12.00 -10.24
C SER A 43 2.37 11.14 -8.98
N LEU A 44 1.42 10.20 -8.92
CA LEU A 44 1.31 9.23 -7.84
C LEU A 44 2.55 8.34 -7.73
N PHE A 45 3.17 7.99 -8.86
CA PHE A 45 4.37 7.15 -8.88
C PHE A 45 5.61 7.88 -8.34
N GLY A 46 5.57 9.21 -8.24
CA GLY A 46 6.60 10.00 -7.56
C GLY A 46 6.42 10.05 -6.04
N LYS A 47 5.26 9.65 -5.50
CA LYS A 47 5.04 9.68 -4.05
C LYS A 47 5.90 8.61 -3.37
N PRO A 48 6.57 8.92 -2.24
CA PRO A 48 7.56 8.02 -1.64
C PRO A 48 7.05 6.60 -1.41
N SER A 49 5.86 6.43 -0.83
CA SER A 49 5.32 5.10 -0.54
C SER A 49 4.92 4.31 -1.79
N TYR A 50 4.43 4.98 -2.84
CA TYR A 50 4.10 4.33 -4.10
C TYR A 50 5.36 3.90 -4.83
N LYS A 51 6.34 4.82 -4.97
CA LYS A 51 7.62 4.52 -5.61
C LYS A 51 8.30 3.33 -4.96
N GLN A 52 8.50 3.39 -3.64
CA GLN A 52 9.22 2.35 -2.91
C GLN A 52 8.47 1.01 -2.94
N PHE A 53 7.14 1.03 -2.94
CA PHE A 53 6.35 -0.19 -3.08
C PHE A 53 6.49 -0.79 -4.50
N ILE A 54 6.47 0.04 -5.54
CA ILE A 54 6.69 -0.42 -6.92
C ILE A 54 8.09 -1.00 -7.06
N ASP A 55 9.13 -0.29 -6.57
CA ASP A 55 10.52 -0.75 -6.60
C ASP A 55 10.62 -2.15 -5.95
N MET A 56 10.01 -2.36 -4.77
CA MET A 56 9.96 -3.68 -4.11
C MET A 56 9.24 -4.76 -4.95
N MET A 57 8.10 -4.41 -5.56
CA MET A 57 7.31 -5.37 -6.33
C MET A 57 7.98 -5.74 -7.66
N ASP A 58 8.80 -4.85 -8.22
CA ASP A 58 9.55 -5.09 -9.45
C ASP A 58 10.71 -6.09 -9.27
N ASN A 59 11.04 -6.45 -8.03
CA ASN A 59 11.95 -7.56 -7.72
C ASN A 59 11.41 -8.93 -8.09
N PHE A 60 10.10 -9.06 -8.32
CA PHE A 60 9.44 -10.33 -8.58
C PHE A 60 9.14 -10.51 -10.07
N TYR A 61 9.09 -11.76 -10.52
CA TYR A 61 8.67 -12.06 -11.88
C TYR A 61 7.14 -12.09 -11.94
N LYS A 62 6.56 -11.43 -12.93
CA LYS A 62 5.11 -11.51 -13.16
C LYS A 62 4.69 -12.89 -13.66
N GLU A 63 5.62 -13.63 -14.27
CA GLU A 63 5.40 -14.98 -14.76
C GLU A 63 5.64 -16.03 -13.67
N ALA A 64 4.72 -16.99 -13.53
CA ALA A 64 4.88 -18.10 -12.62
C ALA A 64 6.04 -19.03 -13.04
N GLY A 65 6.61 -19.74 -12.06
CA GLY A 65 7.61 -20.79 -12.30
C GLY A 65 9.06 -20.30 -12.44
N LYS A 66 9.33 -19.03 -12.16
CA LYS A 66 10.69 -18.48 -12.06
C LYS A 66 11.09 -18.35 -10.60
N ALA A 67 12.37 -18.60 -10.31
CA ALA A 67 12.91 -18.36 -8.98
C ALA A 67 13.00 -16.84 -8.72
N GLU A 68 12.63 -16.45 -7.51
CA GLU A 68 12.54 -15.07 -7.04
C GLU A 68 13.39 -14.90 -5.76
N PRO A 69 13.88 -13.68 -5.45
CA PRO A 69 13.76 -12.43 -6.19
C PRO A 69 14.74 -12.31 -7.37
N ARG A 70 14.52 -11.32 -8.24
CA ARG A 70 15.36 -10.93 -9.38
C ARG A 70 16.65 -10.21 -8.99
N VAL A 71 16.73 -9.78 -7.74
CA VAL A 71 17.79 -8.94 -7.20
C VAL A 71 18.57 -9.67 -6.11
N SER A 72 19.69 -9.09 -5.70
CA SER A 72 20.46 -9.60 -4.57
C SER A 72 19.67 -9.51 -3.25
N LYS A 73 20.02 -10.35 -2.27
CA LYS A 73 19.40 -10.30 -0.93
C LYS A 73 19.65 -8.94 -0.26
N GLU A 74 20.81 -8.36 -0.49
CA GLU A 74 21.21 -7.07 0.06
C GLU A 74 20.35 -5.93 -0.50
N GLU A 75 20.06 -5.97 -1.81
CA GLU A 75 19.17 -5.02 -2.47
C GLU A 75 17.73 -5.15 -1.99
N GLU A 76 17.20 -6.37 -1.93
CA GLU A 76 15.86 -6.65 -1.40
C GLU A 76 15.71 -6.14 0.04
N GLN A 77 16.68 -6.43 0.91
CA GLN A 77 16.68 -5.95 2.29
C GLN A 77 16.70 -4.43 2.39
N ARG A 78 17.49 -3.76 1.55
CA ARG A 78 17.57 -2.30 1.50
C ARG A 78 16.23 -1.68 1.11
N GLU A 79 15.56 -2.24 0.11
CA GLU A 79 14.26 -1.74 -0.37
C GLU A 79 13.16 -1.96 0.66
N ILE A 80 13.10 -3.14 1.27
CA ILE A 80 12.19 -3.44 2.39
C ILE A 80 12.41 -2.45 3.53
N ALA A 81 13.66 -2.24 3.96
CA ALA A 81 13.98 -1.32 5.05
C ALA A 81 13.58 0.14 4.71
N THR A 82 13.79 0.54 3.46
CA THR A 82 13.40 1.87 2.97
C THR A 82 11.88 2.07 3.01
N PHE A 83 11.13 1.10 2.46
CA PHE A 83 9.67 1.13 2.47
C PHE A 83 9.09 1.13 3.89
N LEU A 84 9.54 0.20 4.74
CA LEU A 84 9.10 0.13 6.14
C LEU A 84 9.44 1.43 6.89
N GLY A 85 10.63 1.99 6.67
CA GLY A 85 11.01 3.28 7.23
C GLY A 85 10.09 4.42 6.83
N THR A 86 9.59 4.43 5.58
CA THR A 86 8.60 5.41 5.11
C THR A 86 7.23 5.17 5.75
N VAL A 87 6.77 3.92 5.80
CA VAL A 87 5.46 3.56 6.37
C VAL A 87 5.42 3.89 7.86
N VAL A 88 6.45 3.52 8.64
CA VAL A 88 6.48 3.76 10.10
C VAL A 88 6.47 5.25 10.44
N ARG A 89 7.08 6.10 9.60
CA ARG A 89 7.09 7.57 9.79
C ARG A 89 5.81 8.26 9.29
N SER A 90 4.91 7.52 8.63
CA SER A 90 3.71 8.09 8.03
C SER A 90 2.66 8.52 9.07
N GLY A 91 1.83 9.50 8.71
CA GLY A 91 0.69 9.93 9.52
C GLY A 91 -0.26 8.79 9.94
N PRO A 92 -0.68 7.90 9.02
CA PRO A 92 -1.53 6.76 9.36
C PRO A 92 -0.88 5.83 10.39
N PHE A 93 0.42 5.54 10.25
CA PHE A 93 1.12 4.67 11.19
C PHE A 93 1.22 5.31 12.58
N ASN A 94 1.45 6.61 12.67
CA ASN A 94 1.44 7.33 13.95
C ASN A 94 0.08 7.21 14.68
N VAL A 95 -1.03 7.32 13.94
CA VAL A 95 -2.38 7.13 14.51
C VAL A 95 -2.59 5.68 14.94
N LEU A 96 -2.16 4.72 14.12
CA LEU A 96 -2.25 3.30 14.44
C LEU A 96 -1.44 2.95 15.69
N PHE A 97 -0.19 3.40 15.76
CA PHE A 97 0.71 3.14 16.88
C PHE A 97 0.14 3.68 18.20
N LYS A 98 -0.36 4.93 18.20
CA LYS A 98 -1.03 5.50 19.38
C LYS A 98 -2.23 4.68 19.81
N PHE A 99 -3.04 4.21 18.85
CA PHE A 99 -4.19 3.36 19.14
C PHE A 99 -3.78 2.01 19.75
N LEU A 100 -2.79 1.34 19.15
CA LEU A 100 -2.30 0.04 19.63
C LEU A 100 -1.72 0.16 21.04
N ASN A 101 -0.88 1.16 21.30
CA ASN A 101 -0.33 1.39 22.64
C ASN A 101 -1.42 1.64 23.68
N ALA A 102 -2.41 2.48 23.37
CA ALA A 102 -3.51 2.73 24.29
C ALA A 102 -4.30 1.44 24.61
N LYS A 103 -4.47 0.54 23.64
CA LYS A 103 -5.15 -0.75 23.85
C LYS A 103 -4.30 -1.75 24.63
N ILE A 104 -3.00 -1.79 24.39
CA ILE A 104 -2.07 -2.63 25.14
C ILE A 104 -2.03 -2.18 26.60
N THR A 105 -1.84 -0.89 26.86
CA THR A 105 -1.81 -0.34 28.23
C THR A 105 -3.15 -0.51 28.96
N ALA A 106 -4.28 -0.38 28.27
CA ALA A 106 -5.61 -0.59 28.87
C ALA A 106 -5.92 -2.06 29.23
N ASN A 107 -5.17 -3.02 28.66
CA ASN A 107 -5.36 -4.46 28.91
C ASN A 107 -4.34 -5.04 29.92
N VAL A 108 -3.43 -4.23 30.47
CA VAL A 108 -2.56 -4.66 31.58
C VAL A 108 -3.25 -4.28 32.90
N PRO A 109 -3.68 -5.24 33.73
CA PRO A 109 -4.23 -4.92 35.04
C PRO A 109 -3.12 -4.33 35.89
N ILE A 110 -3.32 -3.09 36.34
CA ILE A 110 -2.49 -2.47 37.36
C ILE A 110 -2.86 -3.14 38.69
N CYS A 111 -2.21 -4.26 38.99
CA CYS A 111 -2.11 -4.72 40.37
C CYS A 111 -1.04 -3.84 41.04
N MET A 112 -1.50 -2.80 41.74
CA MET A 112 -0.80 -2.22 42.88
C MET A 112 -1.57 -2.58 44.14
#